data_AF-A0A654U6Z1-F1
#
_entry.id   AF-A0A654U6Z1-F1
#
_cell.length_a   1.000
_cell.length_b   1.000
_cell.length_c   1.000
_cell.angle_alpha   90.00
_cell.angle_beta   90.00
_cell.angle_gamma   90.00
#
_symmetry.space_group_name_H-M   'P 1'
#
loop_
_entity.id
_entity.type
_entity.pdbx_description
1 polymer ?
#
loop_
_entity_poly.entity_id
_entity_poly.type
_entity_poly.pdbx_seq_one_letter_code
_entity_poly.pdbx_strand_id
1 'polypeptide(L)'
;MLDAALAALTSVTDWTAPLIEAALKDALIEGLALKPRKAFSPIRVAATGTTVSPPLFESLELLGRDRSMQRLRAARQLVGHA
;
A
#
# COMPACT_ATOMS: atom_id res chain seq x y z
N MET A 1 -6.17 -7.87 -3.20
CA MET A 1 -4.94 -7.04 -3.25
C MET A 1 -4.90 -6.01 -2.13
N LEU A 2 -5.83 -5.05 -2.07
CA LEU A 2 -5.84 -4.05 -0.97
C LEU A 2 -5.97 -4.70 0.42
N ASP A 3 -6.74 -5.78 0.55
CA ASP A 3 -6.80 -6.56 1.81
C ASP A 3 -5.44 -7.13 2.20
N ALA A 4 -4.72 -7.71 1.25
CA ALA A 4 -3.38 -8.26 1.48
C ALA A 4 -2.36 -7.17 1.85
N ALA A 5 -2.42 -6.00 1.18
CA ALA A 5 -1.59 -4.85 1.53
C ALA A 5 -1.88 -4.32 2.94
N LEU A 6 -3.16 -4.21 3.32
CA LEU A 6 -3.57 -3.80 4.67
C LEU A 6 -3.10 -4.79 5.73
N ALA A 7 -3.22 -6.10 5.47
CA ALA A 7 -2.73 -7.13 6.37
C ALA A 7 -1.20 -7.02 6.55
N ALA A 8 -0.44 -6.92 5.46
CA ALA A 8 1.01 -6.79 5.49
C ALA A 8 1.48 -5.55 6.26
N LEU A 9 0.88 -4.39 5.96
CA LEU A 9 1.24 -3.13 6.61
C LEU A 9 0.87 -3.10 8.10
N THR A 10 -0.12 -3.90 8.53
CA THR A 10 -0.45 -4.02 9.96
C THR A 10 0.73 -4.60 10.76
N SER A 11 1.54 -5.48 10.16
CA SER A 11 2.70 -6.09 10.82
C SER A 11 3.95 -5.21 10.84
N VAL A 12 3.97 -4.10 10.10
CA VAL A 12 5.11 -3.17 10.08
C VAL A 12 5.12 -2.35 11.37
N THR A 13 6.02 -2.63 12.30
CA THR A 13 6.09 -1.94 13.60
C THR A 13 6.81 -0.59 13.52
N ASP A 14 7.91 -0.54 12.77
CA ASP A 14 8.64 0.69 12.48
C ASP A 14 8.26 1.19 11.07
N TRP A 15 7.63 2.36 11.00
CA TRP A 15 6.96 2.85 9.79
C TRP A 15 7.93 3.57 8.84
N THR A 16 8.92 2.82 8.35
CA THR A 16 9.95 3.33 7.44
C THR A 16 9.77 2.82 6.02
N ALA A 17 10.22 3.59 5.03
CA ALA A 17 10.09 3.23 3.62
C ALA A 17 10.66 1.82 3.29
N PRO A 18 11.85 1.42 3.78
CA PRO A 18 12.39 0.09 3.50
C PRO A 18 11.54 -1.06 4.08
N LEU A 19 10.99 -0.89 5.28
CA LEU A 19 10.16 -1.91 5.93
C LEU A 19 8.77 -2.00 5.29
N ILE A 20 8.20 -0.87 4.89
CA ILE A 20 6.97 -0.79 4.10
C ILE A 20 7.15 -1.50 2.75
N GLU A 21 8.25 -1.21 2.05
CA GLU A 21 8.58 -1.83 0.77
C GLU A 21 8.71 -3.34 0.90
N ALA A 22 9.48 -3.81 1.89
CA ALA A 22 9.67 -5.24 2.14
C ALA A 22 8.34 -5.96 2.39
N ALA A 23 7.51 -5.43 3.29
CA ALA A 23 6.21 -6.01 3.61
C ALA A 23 5.26 -6.07 2.40
N LEU A 24 5.23 -5.01 1.58
CA LEU A 24 4.37 -4.97 0.39
C LEU A 24 4.89 -5.86 -0.73
N LYS A 25 6.21 -5.97 -0.91
CA LYS A 25 6.81 -6.89 -1.89
C LYS A 25 6.52 -8.35 -1.53
N ASP A 26 6.78 -8.72 -0.28
CA ASP A 26 6.50 -10.08 0.22
C ASP A 26 5.03 -10.44 0.02
N ALA A 27 4.10 -9.60 0.48
CA ALA A 27 2.68 -9.92 0.40
C ALA A 27 2.11 -9.89 -1.03
N LEU A 28 2.53 -8.94 -1.88
CA LEU A 28 1.89 -8.71 -3.18
C LEU A 28 2.64 -9.33 -4.35
N ILE A 29 3.98 -9.29 -4.34
CA ILE A 29 4.77 -9.88 -5.42
C ILE A 29 4.94 -11.36 -5.17
N GLU A 30 5.50 -11.74 -4.02
CA GLU A 30 5.75 -13.15 -3.72
C GLU A 30 4.44 -13.87 -3.38
N GLY A 31 3.66 -13.33 -2.45
CA GLY A 31 2.43 -13.96 -1.95
C GLY A 31 1.28 -14.04 -2.97
N LEU A 32 1.17 -13.08 -3.89
CA LEU A 32 0.10 -13.04 -4.90
C LEU A 32 0.60 -13.15 -6.35
N ALA A 33 1.91 -13.38 -6.56
CA ALA A 33 2.54 -13.47 -7.88
C ALA A 33 2.26 -12.26 -8.79
N LEU A 34 2.10 -11.06 -8.23
CA LEU A 34 1.78 -9.86 -9.01
C LEU A 34 3.04 -9.19 -9.54
N LYS A 35 2.96 -8.74 -10.80
CA LYS A 35 3.98 -7.84 -11.35
C LYS A 35 3.98 -6.50 -10.60
N PRO A 36 5.14 -5.84 -10.40
CA PRO A 36 5.25 -4.60 -9.62
C PRO A 36 4.24 -3.52 -9.99
N ARG A 37 4.03 -3.28 -11.30
CA ARG A 37 3.06 -2.28 -11.77
C ARG A 37 1.62 -2.62 -11.33
N LYS A 38 1.21 -3.89 -11.42
CA LYS A 38 -0.12 -4.31 -10.96
C LYS A 38 -0.24 -4.27 -9.44
N ALA A 39 0.84 -4.58 -8.72
CA ALA A 39 0.86 -4.53 -7.25
C ALA A 39 0.78 -3.10 -6.72
N PHE A 40 1.59 -2.16 -7.23
CA PHE A 40 1.82 -0.88 -6.57
C PHE A 40 1.03 0.29 -7.13
N SER A 41 0.59 0.26 -8.40
CA SER A 41 -0.25 1.35 -8.93
C SER A 41 -1.56 1.54 -8.14
N PRO A 42 -2.28 0.47 -7.74
CA PRO A 42 -3.50 0.64 -6.92
C PRO A 42 -3.20 1.16 -5.52
N ILE A 43 -2.08 0.74 -4.90
CA ILE A 43 -1.66 1.24 -3.58
C ILE A 43 -1.35 2.74 -3.65
N ARG A 44 -0.66 3.19 -4.70
CA ARG A 44 -0.41 4.62 -4.93
C ARG A 44 -1.70 5.40 -5.02
N VAL A 45 -2.62 5.01 -5.90
CA VAL A 45 -3.89 5.72 -6.07
C VAL A 45 -4.68 5.73 -4.76
N ALA A 46 -4.72 4.60 -4.05
CA ALA A 46 -5.40 4.51 -2.77
C ALA A 46 -4.78 5.41 -1.69
N ALA A 47 -3.46 5.58 -1.67
CA ALA A 47 -2.75 6.39 -0.68
C ALA A 47 -2.69 7.88 -1.04
N THR A 48 -2.57 8.24 -2.31
CA THR A 48 -2.29 9.62 -2.77
C THR A 48 -3.41 10.23 -3.60
N GLY A 49 -4.36 9.44 -4.10
CA GLY A 49 -5.39 9.89 -5.04
C GLY A 49 -4.88 10.13 -6.47
N THR A 50 -3.61 9.84 -6.75
CA THR A 50 -2.97 10.12 -8.04
C THR A 50 -2.25 8.89 -8.59
N THR A 51 -2.09 8.81 -9.91
CA THR A 51 -1.31 7.74 -10.56
C THR A 51 0.19 8.05 -10.61
N VAL A 52 0.54 9.33 -10.48
CA VAL A 52 1.90 9.84 -10.42
C VAL A 52 2.11 10.56 -9.09
N SER A 53 3.16 10.17 -8.38
CA SER A 53 3.56 10.70 -7.07
C SER A 53 5.08 10.58 -6.96
N PRO A 54 5.70 11.19 -5.93
CA PRO A 54 7.03 10.79 -5.49
C PRO A 54 7.12 9.26 -5.25
N PRO A 55 8.32 8.73 -4.94
CA PRO A 55 8.51 7.34 -4.57
C PRO A 55 7.45 6.86 -3.56
N LEU A 56 6.82 5.72 -3.85
CA LEU A 56 5.59 5.29 -3.17
C LEU A 56 5.83 5.04 -1.68
N PHE A 57 6.91 4.34 -1.34
CA PHE A 57 7.16 3.88 0.01
C PHE A 57 7.55 5.05 0.92
N GLU A 58 8.34 5.98 0.40
CA GLU A 58 8.69 7.26 1.02
C GLU A 58 7.45 8.15 1.18
N SER A 59 6.53 8.13 0.20
CA SER A 59 5.25 8.82 0.35
C SER A 59 4.41 8.24 1.50
N LEU A 60 4.40 6.91 1.68
CA LEU A 60 3.70 6.24 2.78
C LEU A 60 4.35 6.52 4.13
N GLU A 61 5.68 6.53 4.19
CA GLU A 61 6.47 6.92 5.36
C GLU A 61 6.13 8.36 5.78
N LEU A 62 6.22 9.32 4.86
CA LEU A 62 5.92 10.73 5.10
C LEU A 62 4.46 10.99 5.52
N LEU A 63 3.52 10.23 4.96
CA LEU A 63 2.11 10.31 5.37
C LEU A 63 1.87 9.79 6.79
N GLY A 64 2.73 8.90 7.27
CA GLY A 64 2.57 8.17 8.51
C GLY A 64 1.57 7.02 8.43
N ARG A 65 1.67 6.11 9.41
CA ARG A 65 0.90 4.86 9.49
C ARG A 65 -0.61 5.08 9.46
N ASP A 66 -1.13 5.89 10.38
CA ASP A 66 -2.57 6.01 10.58
C ASP A 66 -3.28 6.57 9.35
N ARG A 67 -2.73 7.63 8.76
CA ARG A 67 -3.28 8.25 7.55
C ARG A 67 -3.18 7.32 6.35
N SER A 68 -2.05 6.63 6.17
CA SER A 68 -1.88 5.64 5.11
C SER A 68 -2.90 4.51 5.23
N MET A 69 -3.03 3.91 6.42
CA MET A 69 -3.97 2.81 6.68
C MET A 69 -5.43 3.26 6.52
N GLN A 70 -5.80 4.46 6.99
CA GLN A 70 -7.13 5.03 6.81
C GLN A 70 -7.48 5.16 5.32
N ARG A 71 -6.58 5.73 4.51
CA ARG A 71 -6.81 5.93 3.08
C ARG A 71 -6.92 4.61 2.31
N LEU A 72 -6.05 3.65 2.60
CA LEU A 72 -6.11 2.31 2.01
C LEU A 72 -7.42 1.59 2.36
N ARG A 73 -7.90 1.68 3.60
CA ARG A 73 -9.20 1.14 4.02
C ARG A 73 -10.36 1.82 3.30
N ALA A 74 -10.34 3.15 3.17
CA ALA A 74 -11.36 3.89 2.45
C ALA A 74 -11.42 3.47 0.96
N ALA A 75 -10.26 3.37 0.29
CA ALA A 75 -10.19 2.89 -1.08
C ALA A 75 -10.71 1.44 -1.21
N ARG A 76 -10.42 0.57 -0.23
CA ARG A 76 -10.93 -0.80 -0.22
C ARG A 76 -12.46 -0.86 -0.17
N GLN A 77 -13.08 0.03 0.61
CA GLN A 77 -14.53 0.15 0.67
C GLN A 77 -15.10 0.61 -0.68
N LEU A 78 -14.52 1.62 -1.31
CA LEU A 78 -15.00 2.12 -2.62
C LEU A 78 -14.98 1.06 -3.72
N VAL A 79 -13.93 0.23 -3.79
CA VAL A 79 -13.81 -0.83 -4.81
C VAL A 79 -14.66 -2.07 -4.47
N GLY A 80 -15.09 -2.23 -3.21
CA GLY A 80 -15.95 -3.35 -2.79
C GLY A 80 -17.45 -3.16 -3.10
N HIS A 81 -17.85 -1.95 -3.51
CA HIS A 81 -19.24 -1.61 -3.85
C HIS A 81 -19.47 -1.49 -5.38
N ALA A 82 -18.48 -1.86 -6.19
CA ALA A 82 -18.50 -1.78 -7.65
C ALA A 82 -18.55 -3.17 -8.30
#